data_AF-A0A5C8EG98-F1
#
_entry.id   AF-A0A5C8EG98-F1
#
_cell.length_a   1.000
_cell.length_b   1.000
_cell.length_c   1.000
_cell.angle_alpha   90.00
_cell.angle_beta   90.00
_cell.angle_gamma   90.00
#
_symmetry.space_group_name_H-M   'P 1'
#
loop_
_entity.id
_entity.type
_entity.pdbx_description
1 polymer ?
#
loop_
_entity_poly.entity_id
_entity_poly.type
_entity_poly.pdbx_seq_one_letter_code
_entity_poly.pdbx_strand_id
1 'polypeptide(L)'
;MEISANNSKELFILHYKEKYNDFPKLPIWMSVEIMSLGILSKFYLFSEKRYKEEVSQKMCLNHYKYLEKLLHSITIIRNKCAHHSRLLCISLNKLKFPKQNKEKLKYYSNWINNIVE
;
A
#
# COMPACT_ATOMS: atom_id res chain seq x y z
N MET A 1 9.57 -9.23 -9.15
CA MET A 1 8.30 -8.78 -9.76
C MET A 1 7.97 -9.64 -10.97
N GLU A 2 8.93 -9.83 -11.89
CA GLU A 2 8.76 -10.66 -13.09
C GLU A 2 8.32 -12.11 -12.81
N ILE A 3 8.88 -12.76 -11.78
CA ILE A 3 8.47 -14.12 -11.38
C ILE A 3 7.00 -14.15 -10.94
N SER A 4 6.58 -13.16 -10.13
CA SER A 4 5.19 -13.03 -9.69
C SER A 4 4.24 -12.72 -10.85
N ALA A 5 4.68 -11.90 -11.81
CA ALA A 5 3.92 -11.59 -13.02
C ALA A 5 3.75 -12.82 -13.93
N ASN A 6 4.82 -13.60 -14.13
CA ASN A 6 4.80 -14.81 -14.96
C ASN A 6 3.94 -15.92 -14.37
N ASN A 7 3.92 -16.06 -13.04
CA ASN A 7 3.16 -17.10 -12.35
C ASN A 7 1.74 -16.68 -11.98
N SER A 8 1.37 -15.42 -12.24
CA SER A 8 0.04 -14.93 -11.90
C SER A 8 -1.00 -15.51 -12.85
N LYS A 9 -2.14 -15.89 -12.29
CA LYS A 9 -3.32 -16.39 -13.02
C LYS A 9 -4.43 -15.34 -13.15
N GLU A 10 -4.13 -14.11 -12.74
CA GLU A 10 -5.08 -13.00 -12.78
C GLU A 10 -5.39 -12.58 -14.23
N LEU A 11 -6.69 -12.43 -14.54
CA LEU A 11 -7.18 -12.17 -15.90
C LEU A 11 -6.58 -10.91 -16.52
N PHE A 12 -6.38 -9.84 -15.74
CA PHE A 12 -5.82 -8.59 -16.24
C PHE A 12 -4.34 -8.73 -16.65
N ILE A 13 -3.59 -9.67 -16.07
CA ILE A 13 -2.18 -9.92 -16.40
C ILE A 13 -2.05 -10.79 -17.62
N LEU A 14 -2.91 -11.80 -17.75
CA LEU A 14 -3.01 -12.60 -18.96
C LEU A 14 -3.34 -11.69 -20.15
N HIS A 15 -4.35 -10.83 -19.99
CA HIS A 15 -4.69 -9.82 -21.00
C HIS A 15 -3.51 -8.90 -21.33
N TYR A 16 -2.80 -8.39 -20.32
CA TYR A 16 -1.65 -7.51 -20.54
C TYR A 16 -0.51 -8.22 -21.27
N LYS A 17 -0.23 -9.48 -20.92
CA LYS A 17 0.79 -10.31 -21.54
C LYS A 17 0.49 -10.61 -23.01
N GLU A 18 -0.77 -10.81 -23.37
CA GLU A 18 -1.19 -11.05 -24.75
C GLU A 18 -1.20 -9.76 -25.60
N LYS A 19 -1.59 -8.64 -24.99
CA LYS A 19 -1.82 -7.38 -25.72
C LYS A 19 -0.57 -6.51 -25.85
N TYR A 20 0.38 -6.59 -24.91
CA TYR A 20 1.53 -5.68 -24.85
C TYR A 20 2.86 -6.43 -24.88
N ASN A 21 3.74 -6.01 -25.79
CA ASN A 21 5.09 -6.58 -25.97
C ASN A 21 6.07 -6.23 -24.84
N ASP A 22 5.73 -5.26 -24.00
CA ASP A 22 6.60 -4.80 -22.90
C ASP A 22 6.59 -5.74 -21.68
N PHE A 23 5.78 -6.80 -21.70
CA PHE A 23 5.80 -7.82 -20.66
C PHE A 23 7.21 -8.44 -20.54
N PRO A 24 7.78 -8.59 -19.32
CA PRO A 24 7.14 -8.56 -17.99
C PRO A 24 7.16 -7.20 -17.27
N LYS A 25 7.46 -6.09 -17.95
CA LYS A 25 7.44 -4.75 -17.34
C LYS A 25 5.98 -4.29 -17.17
N LEU A 26 5.45 -4.55 -15.98
CA LEU A 26 4.10 -4.16 -15.61
C LEU A 26 4.05 -2.68 -15.18
N PRO A 27 2.94 -1.98 -15.45
CA PRO A 27 2.71 -0.67 -14.84
C PRO A 27 2.62 -0.79 -13.32
N ILE A 28 2.85 0.33 -12.61
CA ILE A 28 2.93 0.34 -11.15
C ILE A 28 1.66 -0.17 -10.47
N TRP A 29 0.48 0.18 -11.00
CA TRP A 29 -0.81 -0.26 -10.43
C TRP A 29 -0.95 -1.79 -10.50
N MET A 30 -0.58 -2.38 -11.63
CA MET A 30 -0.66 -3.83 -11.84
C MET A 30 0.40 -4.58 -11.01
N SER A 31 1.57 -3.96 -10.86
CA SER A 31 2.63 -4.46 -9.99
C SER A 31 2.22 -4.48 -8.53
N VAL A 32 1.58 -3.42 -8.03
CA VAL A 32 1.10 -3.34 -6.65
C VAL A 32 0.03 -4.39 -6.37
N GLU A 33 -0.84 -4.68 -7.33
CA GLU A 33 -1.91 -5.68 -7.20
C GLU A 33 -1.37 -7.11 -7.00
N ILE A 34 -0.31 -7.49 -7.73
CA ILE A 34 0.30 -8.83 -7.58
C ILE A 34 1.23 -8.97 -6.38
N MET A 35 1.64 -7.86 -5.78
CA MET A 35 2.57 -7.91 -4.65
C MET A 35 1.86 -8.46 -3.43
N SER A 36 2.47 -9.44 -2.77
CA SER A 36 2.02 -9.79 -1.43
C SER A 36 2.19 -8.59 -0.49
N LEU A 37 1.34 -8.50 0.53
CA LEU A 37 1.37 -7.38 1.47
C LEU A 37 2.77 -7.16 2.11
N GLY A 38 3.52 -8.25 2.35
CA GLY A 38 4.89 -8.15 2.86
C GLY A 38 5.89 -7.57 1.87
N ILE A 39 5.74 -7.89 0.57
CA ILE A 39 6.55 -7.27 -0.49
C ILE A 39 6.16 -5.80 -0.64
N LEU A 40 4.87 -5.49 -0.61
CA LEU A 40 4.37 -4.11 -0.68
C LEU A 40 4.88 -3.26 0.49
N SER A 41 4.88 -3.80 1.70
CA SER A 41 5.44 -3.11 2.88
C SER A 41 6.93 -2.80 2.70
N LYS A 42 7.72 -3.75 2.18
CA LYS A 42 9.15 -3.52 1.87
C LYS A 42 9.35 -2.54 0.72
N PHE A 43 8.54 -2.64 -0.33
CA PHE A 43 8.59 -1.75 -1.48
C PHE A 43 8.35 -0.30 -1.06
N TYR A 44 7.32 -0.06 -0.25
CA TYR A 44 7.08 1.25 0.32
C TYR A 44 8.25 1.68 1.20
N LEU A 45 8.80 0.82 2.06
CA LEU A 45 9.96 1.12 2.92
C LEU A 45 11.21 1.53 2.12
N PHE A 46 11.48 0.91 0.97
CA PHE A 46 12.64 1.24 0.13
C PHE A 46 12.38 2.36 -0.89
N SER A 47 11.13 2.82 -1.02
CA SER A 47 10.80 3.93 -1.91
C SER A 47 11.45 5.24 -1.47
N GLU A 48 11.73 6.12 -2.44
CA GLU A 48 12.27 7.44 -2.16
C GLU A 48 11.31 8.28 -1.30
N LYS A 49 11.88 9.18 -0.51
CA LYS A 49 11.13 10.05 0.40
C LYS A 49 10.04 10.86 -0.31
N ARG A 50 10.33 11.38 -1.52
CA ARG A 50 9.37 12.17 -2.33
C ARG A 50 8.08 11.40 -2.60
N TYR A 51 8.17 10.14 -3.01
CA TYR A 51 7.02 9.31 -3.35
C TYR A 51 6.24 8.90 -2.10
N LYS A 52 6.96 8.59 -1.02
CA LYS A 52 6.33 8.31 0.29
C LYS A 52 5.51 9.50 0.78
N GLU A 53 6.03 10.71 0.64
CA GLU A 53 5.32 11.94 1.02
C GLU A 53 4.08 12.14 0.16
N GLU A 54 4.19 12.03 -1.16
CA GLU A 54 3.06 12.15 -2.08
C GLU A 54 1.95 11.15 -1.79
N VAL A 55 2.30 9.86 -1.63
CA VAL A 55 1.35 8.80 -1.28
C VAL A 55 0.69 9.09 0.06
N SER A 56 1.47 9.51 1.07
CA SER A 56 0.91 9.83 2.39
C SER A 56 -0.07 11.01 2.33
N GLN A 57 0.21 12.02 1.50
CA GLN A 57 -0.67 13.16 1.32
C GLN A 57 -1.98 12.79 0.63
N LYS A 58 -1.92 11.93 -0.40
CA LYS A 58 -3.11 11.38 -1.07
C LYS A 58 -3.96 10.53 -0.13
N MET A 59 -3.31 9.82 0.80
CA MET A 59 -3.99 9.05 1.86
C MET A 59 -4.44 9.90 3.05
N CYS A 60 -4.40 11.24 2.95
CA CYS A 60 -4.76 12.17 4.03
C CYS A 60 -3.95 11.98 5.33
N LEU A 61 -2.72 11.48 5.23
CA LEU A 61 -1.81 11.26 6.36
C LEU A 61 -0.83 12.44 6.46
N ASN A 62 -0.58 12.92 7.68
CA ASN A 62 0.34 14.07 7.87
C ASN A 62 1.81 13.70 7.70
N HIS A 63 2.18 12.43 7.88
CA HIS A 63 3.57 12.01 7.79
C HIS A 63 3.69 10.59 7.22
N TYR A 64 4.51 10.44 6.18
CA TYR A 64 4.76 9.17 5.50
C TYR A 64 5.26 8.02 6.39
N LYS A 65 5.96 8.32 7.50
CA LYS A 65 6.44 7.32 8.47
C LYS A 65 5.29 6.61 9.18
N TYR A 66 4.12 7.24 9.26
CA TYR A 66 2.94 6.61 9.82
C TYR A 66 2.47 5.46 8.92
N LEU A 67 2.35 5.70 7.62
CA LEU A 67 1.98 4.67 6.64
C LEU A 67 3.00 3.54 6.61
N GLU A 68 4.29 3.86 6.69
CA GLU A 68 5.37 2.86 6.76
C GLU A 68 5.19 1.90 7.93
N LYS A 69 4.97 2.46 9.14
CA LYS A 69 4.75 1.66 10.35
C LYS A 69 3.44 0.88 10.29
N LEU A 70 2.38 1.48 9.74
CA LEU A 70 1.07 0.84 9.60
C LEU A 70 1.18 -0.40 8.70
N LEU A 71 1.77 -0.27 7.51
CA LEU A 71 1.99 -1.38 6.58
C LEU A 71 2.79 -2.52 7.22
N HIS A 72 3.82 -2.16 7.98
CA HIS A 72 4.63 -3.14 8.70
C HIS A 72 3.81 -3.86 9.80
N SER A 73 3.06 -3.13 10.60
CA SER A 73 2.21 -3.68 11.66
C SER A 73 1.12 -4.60 11.09
N ILE A 74 0.43 -4.22 10.02
CA ILE A 74 -0.59 -5.05 9.38
C ILE A 74 0.04 -6.33 8.82
N THR A 75 1.22 -6.23 8.22
CA THR A 75 1.96 -7.41 7.73
C THR A 75 2.24 -8.40 8.86
N ILE A 76 2.70 -7.92 10.02
CA ILE A 76 2.94 -8.77 11.21
C ILE A 76 1.64 -9.42 11.69
N ILE A 77 0.58 -8.65 11.84
CA ILE A 77 -0.73 -9.13 12.32
C ILE A 77 -1.24 -10.21 11.37
N ARG A 78 -1.28 -9.93 10.06
CA ARG A 78 -1.75 -10.88 9.04
C ARG A 78 -0.96 -12.19 9.10
N ASN A 79 0.37 -12.11 9.24
CA ASN A 79 1.20 -13.31 9.32
C ASN A 79 0.92 -14.10 10.60
N LYS A 80 0.75 -13.43 11.75
CA LYS A 80 0.36 -14.09 12.99
C LYS A 80 -1.01 -14.77 12.89
N CYS A 81 -1.99 -14.13 12.27
CA CYS A 81 -3.30 -14.73 11.98
C CYS A 81 -3.18 -15.99 11.12
N ALA A 82 -2.38 -15.93 10.05
CA ALA A 82 -2.16 -17.08 9.16
C ALA A 82 -1.47 -18.26 9.86
N HIS A 83 -0.70 -18.00 10.91
CA HIS A 83 -0.09 -19.02 11.77
C HIS A 83 -0.93 -19.33 13.02
N HIS A 84 -2.22 -18.95 13.04
CA HIS A 84 -3.14 -19.12 14.18
C HIS A 84 -2.54 -18.68 15.53
N SER A 85 -1.61 -17.73 15.50
CA SER A 85 -0.91 -17.24 16.68
C SER A 85 -1.78 -16.24 17.43
N ARG A 86 -1.66 -16.24 18.76
CA ARG A 86 -2.38 -15.29 19.61
C ARG A 86 -2.01 -13.85 19.27
N LEU A 87 -3.01 -13.00 19.04
CA LEU A 87 -2.83 -11.56 18.77
C LEU A 87 -2.72 -10.70 20.03
N LEU A 88 -3.32 -11.16 21.13
CA LEU A 88 -3.29 -10.46 22.41
C LEU A 88 -1.86 -10.44 22.97
N CYS A 89 -1.47 -9.27 23.49
CA CYS A 89 -0.15 -8.97 24.06
C CYS A 89 1.02 -8.97 23.06
N ILE A 90 0.77 -8.83 21.75
CA ILE A 90 1.86 -8.61 20.79
C ILE A 90 2.41 -7.19 20.95
N SER A 91 3.74 -7.08 21.05
CA SER A 91 4.45 -5.80 20.94
C SER A 91 4.56 -5.41 19.48
N LEU A 92 3.75 -4.45 19.04
CA LEU A 92 3.87 -3.82 17.73
C LEU A 92 4.67 -2.53 17.85
N ASN A 93 5.23 -2.07 16.73
CA ASN A 93 5.78 -0.72 16.64
C ASN A 93 4.73 0.28 17.11
N LYS A 94 5.08 1.11 18.11
CA LYS A 94 4.18 2.14 18.62
C LYS A 94 3.79 3.07 17.47
N LEU A 95 2.54 2.96 17.04
CA LEU A 95 1.91 3.87 16.10
C LEU A 95 1.57 5.15 16.85
N LYS A 96 2.43 6.16 16.73
CA LYS A 96 2.06 7.52 17.15
C LYS A 96 1.14 8.06 16.06
N PHE A 97 -0.15 8.17 16.36
CA PHE A 97 -1.08 8.85 15.47
C PHE A 97 -0.60 10.28 15.27
N PRO A 98 -0.29 10.71 14.04
CA PRO A 98 0.08 12.09 13.81
C PRO A 98 -1.16 12.95 14.10
N LYS A 99 -0.97 14.11 14.76
CA LYS A 99 -2.05 15.08 14.96
C LYS A 99 -2.64 15.42 13.59
N GLN A 100 -3.88 15.00 13.35
CA GLN A 100 -4.58 15.23 12.09
C GLN A 100 -4.76 16.72 11.86
N ASN A 101 -4.33 17.20 10.69
CA ASN A 101 -4.64 18.56 10.30
C ASN A 101 -6.12 18.62 9.87
N LYS A 102 -6.96 19.15 10.77
CA LYS A 102 -8.42 19.28 10.57
C LYS A 102 -8.78 20.10 9.32
N GLU A 103 -7.95 21.07 8.94
CA GLU A 103 -8.18 21.90 7.75
C GLU A 103 -7.95 21.09 6.46
N LYS A 104 -6.91 20.26 6.43
CA LYS A 104 -6.67 19.32 5.32
C LYS A 104 -7.79 18.30 5.17
N LEU A 105 -8.29 17.75 6.28
CA LEU A 105 -9.42 16.82 6.25
C LEU A 105 -10.68 17.47 5.69
N LYS A 106 -10.95 18.73 6.06
CA LYS A 106 -12.07 19.51 5.51
C LYS A 106 -11.90 19.77 4.01
N TYR A 107 -10.69 20.11 3.56
CA TYR A 107 -10.37 20.28 2.14
C TYR A 107 -10.66 19.02 1.33
N TYR A 108 -10.14 17.86 1.76
CA TYR A 108 -10.36 16.59 1.06
C TYR A 108 -11.83 16.15 1.10
N SER A 109 -12.53 16.37 2.22
CA SER A 109 -13.98 16.10 2.30
C SER A 109 -14.76 16.92 1.28
N ASN A 110 -14.45 18.21 1.14
CA ASN A 110 -15.11 19.06 0.15
C ASN A 110 -14.76 18.66 -1.28
N TRP A 111 -13.51 18.27 -1.54
CA TRP A 111 -13.08 17.79 -2.85
C TRP A 111 -13.79 16.51 -3.27
N ILE A 112 -13.94 15.54 -2.35
CA ILE A 112 -14.69 14.29 -2.62
C ILE A 112 -16.14 14.62 -2.93
N ASN A 113 -16.79 15.47 -2.14
CA ASN A 113 -18.18 15.85 -2.35
C ASN A 113 -18.39 16.48 -3.74
N ASN A 114 -17.46 17.32 -4.20
CA ASN A 114 -17.51 17.96 -5.53
C ASN A 114 -17.22 17.02 -6.71
N ILE A 115 -16.80 15.77 -6.48
CA ILE A 115 -16.58 14.77 -7.54
C ILE A 115 -17.77 13.83 -7.69
N VAL A 116 -18.57 13.71 -6.63
CA VAL A 116 -19.72 12.80 -6.57
C VAL A 116 -21.03 13.50 -6.98
N GLU A 117 -21.03 14.84 -7.04
CA GLU A 117 -22.03 15.67 -7.75
C GLU A 117 -21.66 15.86 -9.23
#